data_AF-A0ABD6VW24-F1
#
_entry.id   AF-A0ABD6VW24-F1
#
_cell.length_a   1.000
_cell.length_b   1.000
_cell.length_c   1.000
_cell.angle_alpha   90.00
_cell.angle_beta   90.00
_cell.angle_gamma   90.00
#
_symmetry.space_group_name_H-M   'P 1'
#
loop_
_entity.id
_entity.type
_entity.pdbx_description
1 polymer ?
#
loop_
_entity_poly.entity_id
_entity_poly.type
_entity_poly.pdbx_seq_one_letter_code
_entity_poly.pdbx_strand_id
1 'polypeptide(L)'
;MSQTTTPDTKPVNPLPDTLTKATNYYLRMREAHTVNAGELDNIETAIARAKEQKANTEAENQLSDTDWRARFLAARGEMTEELKNQQLQRLAQRELAQEYDGLLAQLEIEQLRQKAKCYASAKDCCDAHASALRDYAEREFNQALSNISTNLIRAIKLKRHMLDITTSEYKQGIAYQKPEKVVMDLIVEKLKVKANDYHFDMSNEPVLSSLGLNAPSLPHADFAPVSSPARRTIFFQELKEKEEALKTRSQKV
;
A
#
# COMPACT_ATOMS: atom_id res chain seq x y z
N MET A 1 59.43 -1.88 1.19
CA MET A 1 58.51 -2.58 0.25
C MET A 1 57.27 -2.96 1.05
N SER A 2 56.23 -2.14 0.95
CA SER A 2 54.99 -2.34 1.70
C SER A 2 54.01 -3.09 0.80
N GLN A 3 53.65 -4.31 1.20
CA GLN A 3 52.61 -5.08 0.51
C GLN A 3 51.25 -4.59 1.00
N THR A 4 50.52 -3.91 0.12
CA THR A 4 49.10 -3.57 0.32
C THR A 4 48.28 -4.79 -0.07
N THR A 5 47.80 -5.55 0.91
CA THR A 5 46.78 -6.58 0.68
C THR A 5 45.43 -5.91 0.44
N THR A 6 44.95 -5.98 -0.80
CA THR A 6 43.57 -5.71 -1.21
C THR A 6 42.59 -6.64 -0.49
N PRO A 7 41.43 -6.15 -0.03
CA PRO A 7 40.40 -7.01 0.54
C PRO A 7 39.75 -7.83 -0.58
N ASP A 8 39.65 -9.12 -0.31
CA ASP A 8 39.07 -10.15 -1.16
C ASP A 8 37.56 -9.91 -1.32
N THR A 9 37.15 -9.35 -2.47
CA THR A 9 35.75 -9.15 -2.82
C THR A 9 35.12 -10.51 -3.07
N LYS A 10 34.39 -11.05 -2.09
CA LYS A 10 33.53 -12.23 -2.27
C LYS A 10 32.70 -12.08 -3.55
N PRO A 11 32.61 -13.12 -4.40
CA PRO A 11 31.77 -13.05 -5.59
C PRO A 11 30.31 -12.93 -5.15
N VAL A 12 29.70 -11.79 -5.45
CA VAL A 12 28.25 -11.61 -5.39
C VAL A 12 27.67 -12.52 -6.46
N ASN A 13 27.22 -13.72 -6.08
CA ASN A 13 26.49 -14.57 -7.01
C ASN A 13 25.25 -13.79 -7.48
N PRO A 14 25.10 -13.56 -8.80
CA PRO A 14 23.98 -12.79 -9.33
C PRO A 14 22.66 -13.46 -8.91
N LEU A 15 21.65 -12.63 -8.61
CA LEU A 15 20.32 -13.14 -8.31
C LEU A 15 19.80 -13.96 -9.50
N PRO A 16 19.19 -15.13 -9.26
CA PRO A 16 18.43 -15.84 -10.27
C PRO A 16 17.42 -14.92 -10.94
N ASP A 17 17.27 -15.04 -12.26
CA ASP A 17 16.39 -14.20 -13.06
C ASP A 17 14.95 -14.17 -12.53
N THR A 18 14.47 -15.27 -11.94
CA THR A 18 13.13 -15.37 -11.34
C THR A 18 12.93 -14.41 -10.17
N LEU A 19 13.92 -14.31 -9.27
CA LEU A 19 13.87 -13.40 -8.13
C LEU A 19 14.01 -11.95 -8.53
N THR A 20 14.87 -11.68 -9.51
CA THR A 20 14.99 -10.35 -10.10
C THR A 20 13.66 -9.91 -10.71
N LYS A 21 12.97 -10.81 -11.44
CA LYS A 21 11.63 -10.54 -11.97
C LYS A 21 10.60 -10.30 -10.88
N ALA A 22 10.56 -11.13 -9.84
CA ALA A 22 9.61 -10.98 -8.73
C ALA A 22 9.81 -9.64 -7.98
N THR A 23 11.06 -9.28 -7.70
CA THR A 23 11.41 -8.02 -7.03
C THR A 23 11.03 -6.82 -7.89
N ASN A 24 11.37 -6.83 -9.18
CA ASN A 24 11.02 -5.75 -10.10
C ASN A 24 9.49 -5.62 -10.27
N TYR A 25 8.78 -6.75 -10.28
CA TYR A 25 7.32 -6.74 -10.33
C TYR A 25 6.71 -6.08 -9.10
N TYR A 26 7.17 -6.41 -7.89
CA TYR A 26 6.76 -5.73 -6.67
C TYR A 26 7.03 -4.22 -6.73
N LEU A 27 8.24 -3.80 -7.12
CA LEU A 27 8.59 -2.38 -7.21
C LEU A 27 7.68 -1.62 -8.18
N ARG A 28 7.35 -2.23 -9.32
CA ARG A 28 6.40 -1.68 -10.29
C ARG A 28 4.99 -1.56 -9.71
N MET A 29 4.51 -2.55 -8.95
CA MET A 29 3.20 -2.47 -8.29
C MET A 29 3.17 -1.37 -7.23
N ARG A 30 4.27 -1.19 -6.50
CA ARG A 30 4.42 -0.09 -5.54
C ARG A 30 4.38 1.27 -6.22
N GLU A 31 5.11 1.44 -7.32
CA GLU A 31 5.08 2.67 -8.12
C GLU A 31 3.67 2.95 -8.67
N ALA A 32 3.02 1.95 -9.26
CA ALA A 32 1.65 2.09 -9.75
C ALA A 32 0.66 2.50 -8.65
N HIS A 33 0.82 1.96 -7.44
CA HIS A 33 0.02 2.36 -6.29
C HIS A 33 0.32 3.81 -5.85
N THR A 34 1.59 4.23 -5.81
CA THR A 34 1.94 5.63 -5.47
C THR A 34 1.35 6.63 -6.44
N VAL A 35 1.29 6.30 -7.74
CA VAL A 35 0.61 7.12 -8.74
C VAL A 35 -0.90 7.20 -8.43
N ASN A 36 -1.55 6.08 -8.12
CA ASN A 36 -2.97 6.09 -7.77
C ASN A 36 -3.27 6.91 -6.51
N ALA A 37 -2.42 6.81 -5.49
CA ALA A 37 -2.56 7.59 -4.27
C ALA A 37 -2.41 9.09 -4.53
N GLY A 38 -1.43 9.50 -5.33
CA GLY A 38 -1.27 10.90 -5.73
C GLY A 38 -2.46 11.45 -6.52
N GLU A 39 -3.07 10.64 -7.40
CA GLU A 39 -4.31 11.04 -8.07
C GLU A 39 -5.48 11.22 -7.10
N LEU A 40 -5.57 10.41 -6.03
CA LEU A 40 -6.60 10.61 -5.01
C LEU A 40 -6.38 11.91 -4.25
N ASP A 41 -5.14 12.22 -3.87
CA ASP A 41 -4.80 13.49 -3.20
C ASP A 41 -5.12 14.70 -4.09
N ASN A 42 -4.88 14.60 -5.40
CA ASN A 42 -5.25 15.62 -6.38
C ASN A 42 -6.77 15.84 -6.42
N ILE A 43 -7.57 14.76 -6.44
CA ILE A 43 -9.04 14.85 -6.41
C ILE A 43 -9.51 15.47 -5.09
N GLU A 44 -8.94 15.09 -3.95
CA GLU A 44 -9.31 15.66 -2.64
C GLU A 44 -9.00 17.16 -2.57
N THR A 45 -7.87 17.57 -3.13
CA THR A 45 -7.51 18.99 -3.26
C THR A 45 -8.47 19.74 -4.18
N ALA A 46 -8.88 19.14 -5.30
CA ALA A 46 -9.86 19.73 -6.21
C ALA A 46 -11.23 19.89 -5.56
N ILE A 47 -11.68 18.90 -4.78
CA ILE A 47 -12.93 18.97 -4.00
C ILE A 47 -12.86 20.11 -2.98
N ALA A 48 -11.76 20.21 -2.22
CA ALA A 48 -11.58 21.27 -1.23
C ALA A 48 -11.66 22.66 -1.88
N ARG A 49 -10.95 22.86 -3.00
CA ARG A 49 -10.98 24.11 -3.77
C ARG A 49 -12.38 24.42 -4.30
N ALA A 50 -13.08 23.44 -4.86
CA ALA A 50 -14.43 23.64 -5.38
C ALA A 50 -15.42 24.03 -4.27
N LYS A 51 -15.32 23.42 -3.08
CA LYS A 51 -16.13 23.81 -1.91
C LYS A 51 -15.86 25.24 -1.46
N GLU A 52 -14.59 25.64 -1.40
CA GLU A 52 -14.20 27.00 -1.04
C GLU A 52 -14.72 28.04 -2.04
N GLN A 53 -14.51 27.80 -3.34
CA GLN A 53 -14.99 28.70 -4.39
C GLN A 53 -16.51 28.84 -4.40
N LYS A 54 -17.23 27.73 -4.17
CA LYS A 54 -18.68 27.74 -4.03
C LYS A 54 -19.11 28.60 -2.84
N ALA A 55 -18.53 28.39 -1.66
CA ALA A 55 -18.87 29.14 -0.45
C ALA A 55 -18.62 30.64 -0.62
N ASN A 56 -17.52 31.03 -1.27
CA ASN A 56 -17.21 32.42 -1.57
C ASN A 56 -18.26 33.03 -2.52
N THR A 57 -18.62 32.30 -3.59
CA THR A 57 -19.64 32.75 -4.56
C THR A 57 -21.01 32.95 -3.89
N GLU A 58 -21.40 32.03 -2.99
CA GLU A 58 -22.65 32.13 -2.25
C GLU A 58 -22.65 33.30 -1.25
N ALA A 59 -21.53 33.53 -0.55
CA ALA A 59 -21.39 34.65 0.38
C ALA A 59 -21.46 36.01 -0.33
N GLU A 60 -20.77 36.16 -1.47
CA GLU A 60 -20.85 37.37 -2.30
C GLU A 60 -22.28 37.63 -2.81
N ASN A 61 -22.97 36.59 -3.27
CA ASN A 61 -24.35 36.72 -3.76
C ASN A 61 -25.32 37.12 -2.64
N GLN A 62 -25.17 36.61 -1.41
CA GLN A 62 -26.00 36.99 -0.27
C GLN A 62 -25.82 38.46 0.14
N LEU A 63 -24.56 38.93 0.20
CA LEU A 63 -24.27 40.33 0.49
C LEU A 63 -24.87 41.25 -0.59
N SER A 64 -24.70 40.87 -1.86
CA SER A 64 -25.27 41.58 -3.01
C SER A 64 -26.81 41.57 -3.00
N ASP A 65 -27.45 40.47 -2.61
CA ASP A 65 -28.91 40.36 -2.53
C ASP A 65 -29.52 41.31 -1.50
N THR A 66 -28.89 41.41 -0.33
CA THR A 66 -29.37 42.27 0.75
C THR A 66 -29.28 43.75 0.36
N ASP A 67 -28.15 44.17 -0.23
CA ASP A 67 -27.94 45.54 -0.73
C ASP A 67 -28.87 45.87 -1.91
N TRP A 68 -29.01 44.95 -2.87
CA TRP A 68 -29.87 45.15 -4.03
C TRP A 68 -31.35 45.33 -3.64
N ARG A 69 -31.87 44.49 -2.73
CA ARG A 69 -33.27 44.62 -2.25
C ARG A 69 -33.49 45.98 -1.57
N ALA A 70 -32.54 46.43 -0.76
CA ALA A 70 -32.64 47.73 -0.09
C ALA A 70 -32.70 48.88 -1.12
N ARG A 71 -31.86 48.84 -2.15
CA ARG A 71 -31.84 49.85 -3.22
C ARG A 71 -33.08 49.82 -4.11
N PHE A 72 -33.57 48.64 -4.46
CA PHE A 72 -34.81 48.47 -5.23
C PHE A 72 -36.03 49.04 -4.48
N LEU A 73 -36.12 48.80 -3.18
CA LEU A 73 -37.17 49.37 -2.32
C LEU A 73 -37.02 50.90 -2.21
N ALA A 74 -35.81 51.41 -2.03
CA ALA A 74 -35.55 52.86 -1.98
C ALA A 74 -35.94 53.56 -3.29
N ALA A 75 -35.68 52.91 -4.44
CA ALA A 75 -36.10 53.38 -5.76
C ALA A 75 -37.60 53.16 -6.05
N ARG A 76 -38.39 52.65 -5.09
CA ARG A 76 -39.82 52.36 -5.21
C ARG A 76 -40.20 51.52 -6.43
N GLY A 77 -39.30 50.61 -6.83
CA GLY A 77 -39.52 49.74 -7.97
C GLY A 77 -39.02 50.28 -9.31
N GLU A 78 -38.47 51.50 -9.38
CA GLU A 78 -37.87 52.03 -10.61
C GLU A 78 -36.57 51.30 -10.94
N MET A 79 -36.52 50.70 -12.13
CA MET A 79 -35.48 49.77 -12.51
C MET A 79 -34.37 50.46 -13.33
N THR A 80 -33.45 51.11 -12.62
CA THR A 80 -32.28 51.79 -13.19
C THR A 80 -31.32 50.79 -13.86
N GLU A 81 -30.46 51.26 -14.78
CA GLU A 81 -29.48 50.39 -15.41
C GLU A 81 -28.51 49.73 -14.41
N GLU A 82 -28.14 50.46 -13.36
CA GLU A 82 -27.31 49.96 -12.27
C GLU A 82 -27.97 48.78 -11.54
N LEU A 83 -29.27 48.89 -11.21
CA LEU A 83 -30.04 47.81 -10.58
C LEU A 83 -30.20 46.61 -11.51
N LYS A 84 -30.38 46.82 -12.81
CA LYS A 84 -30.42 45.73 -13.81
C LYS A 84 -29.08 44.99 -13.88
N ASN A 85 -27.96 45.73 -13.94
CA ASN A 85 -26.62 45.16 -14.01
C ASN A 85 -26.28 44.35 -12.76
N GLN A 86 -26.62 44.87 -11.57
CA GLN A 86 -26.48 44.12 -10.32
C GLN A 86 -27.33 42.85 -10.31
N GLN A 87 -28.57 42.90 -10.81
CA GLN A 87 -29.43 41.70 -10.89
C GLN A 87 -28.85 40.65 -11.85
N LEU A 88 -28.30 41.06 -13.00
CA LEU A 88 -27.64 40.14 -13.92
C LEU A 88 -26.41 39.48 -13.29
N GLN A 89 -25.57 40.25 -12.60
CA GLN A 89 -24.40 39.72 -11.89
C GLN A 89 -24.80 38.68 -10.84
N ARG A 90 -25.88 38.92 -10.09
CA ARG A 90 -26.41 37.98 -9.10
C ARG A 90 -26.95 36.70 -9.71
N LEU A 91 -27.65 36.80 -10.84
CA LEU A 91 -28.08 35.62 -11.59
C LEU A 91 -26.87 34.80 -12.06
N ALA A 92 -25.84 35.46 -12.58
CA ALA A 92 -24.60 34.79 -12.97
C ALA A 92 -23.89 34.11 -11.78
N GLN A 93 -23.81 34.76 -10.62
CA GLN A 93 -23.23 34.16 -9.40
C GLN A 93 -24.05 32.96 -8.90
N ARG A 94 -25.38 33.03 -8.97
CA ARG A 94 -26.25 31.90 -8.61
C ARG A 94 -26.05 30.73 -9.57
N GLU A 95 -25.95 30.98 -10.87
CA GLU A 95 -25.70 29.95 -11.85
C GLU A 95 -24.33 29.30 -11.63
N LEU A 96 -23.30 30.11 -11.38
CA LEU A 96 -21.96 29.62 -11.06
C LEU A 96 -21.93 28.73 -9.80
N ALA A 97 -22.70 29.08 -8.76
CA ALA A 97 -22.84 28.23 -7.58
C ALA A 97 -23.48 26.86 -7.91
N GLN A 98 -24.42 26.81 -8.86
CA GLN A 98 -25.01 25.55 -9.34
C GLN A 98 -24.02 24.73 -10.18
N GLU A 99 -23.17 25.37 -10.99
CA GLU A 99 -22.09 24.69 -11.70
C GLU A 99 -21.11 24.03 -10.72
N TYR A 100 -20.78 24.69 -9.60
CA TYR A 100 -19.98 24.06 -8.54
C TYR A 100 -20.66 22.85 -7.91
N ASP A 101 -22.00 22.83 -7.77
CA ASP A 101 -22.72 21.63 -7.30
C ASP A 101 -22.59 20.47 -8.29
N GLY A 102 -22.65 20.75 -9.59
CA GLY A 102 -22.41 19.76 -10.63
C GLY A 102 -20.98 19.19 -10.58
N LEU A 103 -19.98 20.08 -10.51
CA LEU A 103 -18.57 19.72 -10.40
C LEU A 103 -18.29 18.88 -9.14
N LEU A 104 -18.82 19.28 -7.98
CA LEU A 104 -18.63 18.55 -6.73
C LEU A 104 -19.23 17.14 -6.79
N ALA A 105 -20.40 16.98 -7.40
CA ALA A 105 -21.02 15.67 -7.57
C ALA A 105 -20.20 14.76 -8.51
N GLN A 106 -19.61 15.31 -9.56
CA GLN A 106 -18.70 14.56 -10.43
C GLN A 106 -17.42 14.16 -9.69
N LEU A 107 -16.79 15.09 -8.97
CA LEU A 107 -15.57 14.82 -8.21
C LEU A 107 -15.79 13.80 -7.07
N GLU A 108 -16.97 13.76 -6.45
CA GLU A 108 -17.31 12.72 -5.46
C GLU A 108 -17.29 11.31 -6.10
N ILE A 109 -17.86 11.16 -7.29
CA ILE A 109 -17.84 9.89 -8.04
C ILE A 109 -16.40 9.52 -8.41
N GLU A 110 -15.62 10.47 -8.91
CA GLU A 110 -14.21 10.26 -9.24
C GLU A 110 -13.40 9.85 -8.00
N GLN A 111 -13.63 10.48 -6.85
CA GLN A 111 -13.01 10.14 -5.58
C GLN A 111 -13.34 8.69 -5.17
N LEU A 112 -14.61 8.28 -5.26
CA LEU A 112 -15.03 6.91 -4.92
C LEU A 112 -14.37 5.88 -5.84
N ARG A 113 -14.34 6.13 -7.16
CA ARG A 113 -13.63 5.28 -8.14
C ARG A 113 -12.15 5.17 -7.80
N GLN A 114 -11.52 6.31 -7.50
CA GLN A 114 -10.10 6.35 -7.23
C GLN A 114 -9.73 5.67 -5.91
N LYS A 115 -10.56 5.78 -4.87
CA LYS A 115 -10.44 5.00 -3.62
C LYS A 115 -10.50 3.50 -3.88
N ALA A 116 -11.42 3.03 -4.72
CA ALA A 116 -11.49 1.63 -5.11
C ALA A 116 -10.24 1.17 -5.89
N LYS A 117 -9.69 2.04 -6.75
CA LYS A 117 -8.44 1.78 -7.49
C LYS A 117 -7.22 1.73 -6.57
N CYS A 118 -7.14 2.62 -5.58
CA CYS A 118 -6.10 2.61 -4.56
C CYS A 118 -6.12 1.31 -3.76
N TYR A 119 -7.30 0.87 -3.31
CA TYR A 119 -7.47 -0.42 -2.62
C TYR A 119 -6.99 -1.60 -3.47
N ALA A 120 -7.40 -1.67 -4.74
CA ALA A 120 -7.01 -2.76 -5.64
C ALA A 120 -5.49 -2.79 -5.86
N SER A 121 -4.89 -1.64 -6.20
CA SER A 121 -3.44 -1.54 -6.40
C SER A 121 -2.64 -1.78 -5.12
N ALA A 122 -3.17 -1.41 -3.94
CA ALA A 122 -2.55 -1.71 -2.66
C ALA A 122 -2.53 -3.22 -2.40
N LYS A 123 -3.65 -3.89 -2.65
CA LYS A 123 -3.75 -5.35 -2.55
C LYS A 123 -2.74 -6.04 -3.47
N ASP A 124 -2.69 -5.64 -4.74
CA ASP A 124 -1.76 -6.23 -5.71
C ASP A 124 -0.29 -6.00 -5.30
N CYS A 125 0.02 -4.82 -4.73
CA CYS A 125 1.35 -4.49 -4.21
C CYS A 125 1.72 -5.39 -3.01
N CYS A 126 0.81 -5.58 -2.05
CA CYS A 126 1.00 -6.48 -0.91
C CYS A 126 1.17 -7.94 -1.35
N ASP A 127 0.35 -8.41 -2.29
CA ASP A 127 0.42 -9.78 -2.81
C ASP A 127 1.75 -10.00 -3.58
N ALA A 128 2.22 -9.00 -4.33
CA ALA A 128 3.52 -9.02 -5.00
C ALA A 128 4.70 -8.99 -4.00
N HIS A 129 4.63 -8.15 -2.97
CA HIS A 129 5.63 -8.09 -1.88
C HIS A 129 5.76 -9.44 -1.18
N ALA A 130 4.63 -10.01 -0.72
CA ALA A 130 4.60 -11.28 -0.02
C ALA A 130 5.16 -12.42 -0.88
N SER A 131 4.91 -12.38 -2.19
CA SER A 131 5.45 -13.37 -3.13
C SER A 131 6.95 -13.23 -3.33
N ALA A 132 7.44 -12.01 -3.58
CA ALA A 132 8.87 -11.77 -3.73
C ALA A 132 9.66 -12.09 -2.44
N LEU A 133 9.10 -11.78 -1.27
CA LEU A 133 9.74 -12.09 0.02
C LEU A 133 9.76 -13.59 0.30
N ARG A 134 8.68 -14.32 -0.02
CA ARG A 134 8.64 -15.77 0.07
C ARG A 134 9.72 -16.42 -0.79
N ASP A 135 9.75 -16.06 -2.08
CA ASP A 135 10.70 -16.65 -3.02
C ASP A 135 12.14 -16.37 -2.61
N TYR A 136 12.42 -15.15 -2.13
CA TYR A 136 13.73 -14.76 -1.64
C TYR A 136 14.12 -15.55 -0.39
N ALA A 137 13.25 -15.61 0.61
CA ALA A 137 13.49 -16.35 1.85
C ALA A 137 13.69 -17.86 1.62
N GLU A 138 12.88 -18.46 0.74
CA GLU A 138 12.98 -19.88 0.40
C GLU A 138 14.31 -20.19 -0.29
N ARG A 139 14.76 -19.32 -1.22
CA ARG A 139 16.08 -19.47 -1.84
C ARG A 139 17.19 -19.37 -0.79
N GLU A 140 17.22 -18.30 0.00
CA GLU A 140 18.29 -18.07 0.97
C GLU A 140 18.39 -19.24 1.96
N PHE A 141 17.24 -19.75 2.40
CA PHE A 141 17.17 -20.92 3.26
C PHE A 141 17.72 -22.18 2.57
N ASN A 142 17.26 -22.49 1.35
CA ASN A 142 17.71 -23.66 0.60
C ASN A 142 19.20 -23.58 0.23
N GLN A 143 19.69 -22.39 -0.10
CA GLN A 143 21.11 -22.14 -0.35
C GLN A 143 21.95 -22.34 0.92
N ALA A 144 21.49 -21.87 2.08
CA ALA A 144 22.16 -22.11 3.35
C ALA A 144 22.20 -23.61 3.71
N LEU A 145 21.10 -24.34 3.53
CA LEU A 145 21.03 -25.78 3.79
C LEU A 145 21.93 -26.58 2.85
N SER A 146 21.99 -26.21 1.57
CA SER A 146 22.85 -26.88 0.58
C SER A 146 24.34 -26.67 0.86
N ASN A 147 24.68 -25.58 1.58
CA ASN A 147 26.04 -25.21 1.94
C ASN A 147 26.38 -25.49 3.41
N ILE A 148 25.66 -26.39 4.09
CA ILE A 148 26.01 -26.79 5.46
C ILE A 148 27.45 -27.35 5.48
N SER A 149 28.24 -26.87 6.45
CA SER A 149 29.65 -27.27 6.55
C SER A 149 29.80 -28.80 6.71
N THR A 150 30.70 -29.38 5.92
CA THR A 150 31.03 -30.82 5.99
C THR A 150 31.58 -31.20 7.36
N ASN A 151 32.27 -30.28 8.04
CA ASN A 151 32.75 -30.44 9.41
C ASN A 151 31.61 -30.64 10.42
N LEU A 152 30.53 -29.87 10.30
CA LEU A 152 29.35 -30.02 11.15
C LEU A 152 28.69 -31.39 10.93
N ILE A 153 28.49 -31.79 9.65
CA ILE A 153 27.92 -33.09 9.31
C ILE A 153 28.76 -34.24 9.89
N ARG A 154 30.10 -34.15 9.78
CA ARG A 154 31.02 -35.13 10.36
C ARG A 154 30.89 -35.21 11.88
N ALA A 155 30.82 -34.07 12.57
CA ALA A 155 30.69 -34.01 14.03
C ALA A 155 29.36 -34.61 14.51
N ILE A 156 28.25 -34.32 13.81
CA ILE A 156 26.93 -34.90 14.07
C ILE A 156 26.98 -36.42 13.94
N LYS A 157 27.54 -36.93 12.84
CA LYS A 157 27.67 -38.37 12.60
C LYS A 157 28.52 -39.06 13.67
N LEU A 158 29.64 -38.46 14.06
CA LEU A 158 30.52 -38.99 15.09
C LEU A 158 29.82 -39.03 16.47
N LYS A 159 29.10 -37.98 16.85
CA LYS A 159 28.37 -37.93 18.12
C LYS A 159 27.25 -38.97 18.18
N ARG A 160 26.48 -39.10 17.10
CA ARG A 160 25.47 -40.16 16.98
C ARG A 160 26.10 -41.54 17.13
N HIS A 161 27.18 -41.83 16.40
CA HIS A 161 27.85 -43.13 16.46
C HIS A 161 28.37 -43.44 17.87
N MET A 162 28.93 -42.46 18.57
CA MET A 162 29.35 -42.61 19.96
C MET A 162 28.17 -42.98 20.88
N LEU A 163 27.01 -42.34 20.71
CA LEU A 163 25.80 -42.68 21.48
C LEU A 163 25.27 -44.06 21.12
N ASP A 164 25.27 -44.45 19.83
CA ASP A 164 24.86 -45.78 19.37
C ASP A 164 25.66 -46.91 20.07
N ILE A 165 26.96 -46.72 20.30
CA ILE A 165 27.81 -47.74 20.94
C ILE A 165 27.78 -47.68 22.48
N THR A 166 27.54 -46.50 23.06
CA THR A 166 27.60 -46.31 24.52
C THR A 166 26.26 -46.51 25.22
N THR A 167 25.15 -46.23 24.52
CA THR A 167 23.80 -46.29 25.06
C THR A 167 23.03 -47.48 24.49
N SER A 168 22.11 -48.04 25.27
CA SER A 168 21.17 -49.06 24.79
C SER A 168 19.96 -49.15 25.71
N GLU A 169 18.84 -49.65 25.19
CA GLU A 169 17.62 -49.93 25.97
C GLU A 169 17.92 -50.84 27.16
N TYR A 170 18.79 -51.84 26.96
CA TYR A 170 19.20 -52.74 28.02
C TYR A 170 19.94 -52.01 29.17
N LYS A 171 20.82 -51.05 28.85
CA LYS A 171 21.62 -50.32 29.86
C LYS A 171 20.82 -49.24 30.58
N GLN A 172 19.86 -48.60 29.90
CA GLN A 172 19.20 -47.38 30.38
C GLN A 172 17.70 -47.54 30.66
N GLY A 173 17.11 -48.68 30.27
CA GLY A 173 15.71 -48.98 30.49
C GLY A 173 14.79 -47.87 29.99
N ILE A 174 13.89 -47.42 30.85
CA ILE A 174 12.89 -46.37 30.54
C ILE A 174 13.51 -44.99 30.22
N ALA A 175 14.77 -44.75 30.60
CA ALA A 175 15.46 -43.49 30.33
C ALA A 175 16.18 -43.48 28.97
N TYR A 176 16.19 -44.61 28.24
CA TYR A 176 16.81 -44.69 26.93
C TYR A 176 16.13 -43.75 25.93
N GLN A 177 16.95 -43.00 25.21
CA GLN A 177 16.51 -42.21 24.08
C GLN A 177 17.33 -42.60 22.86
N LYS A 178 16.67 -42.68 21.70
CA LYS A 178 17.34 -42.99 20.44
C LYS A 178 18.46 -41.96 20.18
N PRO A 179 19.70 -42.40 19.91
CA PRO A 179 20.84 -41.51 19.65
C PRO A 179 20.59 -40.42 18.60
N GLU A 180 19.87 -40.75 17.53
CA GLU A 180 19.46 -39.78 16.50
C GLU A 180 18.61 -38.66 17.08
N LYS A 181 17.61 -39.00 17.90
CA LYS A 181 16.74 -38.01 18.53
C LYS A 181 17.54 -37.09 19.46
N VAL A 182 18.38 -37.66 20.32
CA VAL A 182 19.23 -36.88 21.25
C VAL A 182 20.11 -35.88 20.51
N VAL A 183 20.71 -36.31 19.39
CA VAL A 183 21.60 -35.45 18.60
C VAL A 183 20.80 -34.36 17.86
N MET A 184 19.66 -34.71 17.26
CA MET A 184 18.82 -33.73 16.54
C MET A 184 18.20 -32.70 17.48
N ASP A 185 17.72 -33.12 18.66
CA ASP A 185 17.16 -32.20 19.67
C ASP A 185 18.21 -31.17 20.09
N LEU A 186 19.47 -31.60 20.31
CA LEU A 186 20.56 -30.69 20.63
C LEU A 186 20.88 -29.70 19.48
N ILE A 187 20.87 -30.16 18.23
CA ILE A 187 21.10 -29.29 17.07
C ILE A 187 19.99 -28.24 16.98
N VAL A 188 18.74 -28.67 17.09
CA VAL A 188 17.57 -27.78 17.06
C VAL A 188 17.64 -26.74 18.17
N GLU A 189 17.96 -27.16 19.41
CA GLU A 189 18.08 -26.24 20.55
C GLU A 189 19.14 -25.15 20.27
N LYS A 190 20.33 -25.54 19.81
CA LYS A 190 21.41 -24.59 19.53
C LYS A 190 21.10 -23.66 18.35
N LEU A 191 20.52 -24.18 17.28
CA LEU A 191 20.13 -23.36 16.12
C LEU A 191 18.99 -22.41 16.46
N LYS A 192 18.02 -22.84 17.28
CA LYS A 192 16.90 -22.00 17.72
C LYS A 192 17.39 -20.77 18.49
N VAL A 193 18.32 -20.95 19.44
CA VAL A 193 18.92 -19.81 20.17
C VAL A 193 19.60 -18.85 19.20
N LYS A 194 20.45 -19.36 18.30
CA LYS A 194 21.14 -18.52 17.32
C LYS A 194 20.20 -17.80 16.35
N ALA A 195 19.12 -18.44 15.91
CA ALA A 195 18.15 -17.85 15.02
C ALA A 195 17.33 -16.74 15.71
N ASN A 196 16.96 -16.94 16.98
CA ASN A 196 16.25 -15.95 17.77
C ASN A 196 17.12 -14.72 18.09
N ASP A 197 18.41 -14.91 18.31
CA ASP A 197 19.36 -13.83 18.60
C ASP A 197 19.86 -13.13 17.34
N TYR A 198 19.52 -13.64 16.15
CA TYR A 198 19.97 -13.09 14.88
C TYR A 198 19.22 -11.79 14.54
N HIS A 199 19.97 -10.80 14.06
CA HIS A 199 19.45 -9.53 13.60
C HIS A 199 19.97 -9.28 12.18
N PHE A 200 19.08 -8.90 11.27
CA PHE A 200 19.47 -8.52 9.92
C PHE A 200 20.22 -7.19 9.95
N ASP A 201 21.45 -7.18 9.44
CA ASP A 201 22.17 -5.96 9.12
C ASP A 201 21.85 -5.54 7.68
N MET A 202 20.90 -4.61 7.55
CA MET A 202 20.40 -4.17 6.24
C MET A 202 21.49 -3.58 5.34
N SER A 203 22.56 -3.01 5.91
CA SER A 203 23.68 -2.50 5.11
C SER A 203 24.39 -3.60 4.31
N ASN A 204 24.28 -4.85 4.75
CA ASN A 204 24.84 -6.03 4.09
C ASN A 204 23.79 -6.84 3.29
N GLU A 205 22.55 -6.36 3.21
CA GLU A 205 21.42 -7.06 2.61
C GLU A 205 20.78 -6.20 1.50
N PRO A 206 21.42 -6.05 0.32
CA PRO A 206 20.96 -5.11 -0.71
C PRO A 206 19.58 -5.48 -1.28
N VAL A 207 19.31 -6.78 -1.44
CA VAL A 207 18.02 -7.27 -1.95
C VAL A 207 16.93 -7.06 -0.91
N LEU A 208 17.18 -7.49 0.32
CA LEU A 208 16.21 -7.37 1.41
C LEU A 208 15.95 -5.92 1.79
N SER A 209 16.96 -5.04 1.67
CA SER A 209 16.80 -3.59 1.85
C SER A 209 15.85 -2.98 0.81
N SER A 210 15.92 -3.43 -0.44
CA SER A 210 15.02 -2.96 -1.50
C SER A 210 13.58 -3.48 -1.32
N LEU A 211 13.46 -4.72 -0.87
CA LEU A 211 12.20 -5.44 -0.73
C LEU A 211 11.44 -5.04 0.54
N GLY A 212 12.17 -4.88 1.64
CA GLY A 212 11.65 -4.67 2.99
C GLY A 212 11.22 -5.99 3.64
N LEU A 213 11.49 -6.11 4.95
CA LEU A 213 11.06 -7.27 5.76
C LEU A 213 9.57 -7.26 6.08
N ASN A 214 9.01 -6.07 6.29
CA ASN A 214 7.64 -5.90 6.71
C ASN A 214 6.74 -5.58 5.51
N ALA A 215 5.44 -5.81 5.69
CA ALA A 215 4.44 -5.38 4.72
C ALA A 215 4.62 -3.89 4.39
N PRO A 216 4.48 -3.50 3.11
CA PRO A 216 4.66 -2.11 2.72
C PRO A 216 3.58 -1.23 3.34
N SER A 217 3.98 -0.06 3.85
CA SER A 217 3.03 0.98 4.25
C SER A 217 2.55 1.71 2.99
N LEU A 218 1.26 1.58 2.68
CA LEU A 218 0.67 2.06 1.44
C LEU A 218 -0.43 3.11 1.75
N PRO A 219 -0.33 4.33 1.22
CA PRO A 219 -1.35 5.37 1.44
C PRO A 219 -2.68 4.99 0.78
N HIS A 220 -3.80 5.35 1.40
CA HIS A 220 -5.15 5.08 0.86
C HIS A 220 -5.41 3.60 0.54
N ALA A 221 -4.70 2.68 1.22
CA ALA A 221 -4.84 1.24 1.02
C ALA A 221 -6.14 0.68 1.60
N ASP A 222 -6.74 1.36 2.57
CA ASP A 222 -7.96 0.91 3.24
C ASP A 222 -9.21 1.49 2.58
N PHE A 223 -10.10 0.60 2.13
CA PHE A 223 -11.42 1.00 1.62
C PHE A 223 -12.44 -0.12 1.83
N ALA A 224 -13.15 -0.06 2.96
CA ALA A 224 -14.12 -1.07 3.38
C ALA A 224 -15.24 -1.41 2.35
N PRO A 225 -15.74 -0.47 1.52
CA PRO A 225 -16.77 -0.76 0.52
C PRO A 225 -16.35 -1.77 -0.56
N VAL A 226 -15.06 -1.98 -0.77
CA VAL A 226 -14.53 -2.92 -1.77
C VAL A 226 -13.73 -4.06 -1.15
N SER A 227 -13.84 -4.25 0.17
CA SER A 227 -12.97 -5.20 0.88
C SER A 227 -13.27 -6.67 0.59
N SER A 228 -14.49 -7.00 0.16
CA SER A 228 -14.90 -8.36 -0.20
C SER A 228 -15.57 -8.42 -1.57
N PRO A 229 -15.61 -9.59 -2.24
CA PRO A 229 -16.23 -9.72 -3.56
C PRO A 229 -17.68 -9.25 -3.61
N ALA A 230 -18.51 -9.63 -2.62
CA ALA A 230 -19.91 -9.22 -2.56
C ALA A 230 -20.06 -7.70 -2.38
N ARG A 231 -19.27 -7.10 -1.49
CA ARG A 231 -19.28 -5.64 -1.28
C ARG A 231 -18.82 -4.87 -2.52
N ARG A 232 -17.80 -5.38 -3.21
CA ARG A 232 -17.32 -4.80 -4.49
C ARG A 232 -18.43 -4.74 -5.53
N THR A 233 -19.18 -5.83 -5.71
CA THR A 233 -20.29 -5.86 -6.66
C THR A 233 -21.34 -4.81 -6.32
N ILE A 234 -21.75 -4.73 -5.04
CA ILE A 234 -22.72 -3.73 -4.56
C ILE A 234 -22.19 -2.32 -4.80
N PHE A 235 -20.95 -2.04 -4.38
CA PHE A 235 -20.31 -0.74 -4.53
C PHE A 235 -20.26 -0.26 -5.98
N PHE A 236 -19.84 -1.11 -6.92
CA PHE A 236 -19.77 -0.72 -8.33
C PHE A 236 -21.15 -0.59 -8.97
N GLN A 237 -22.15 -1.32 -8.49
CA GLN A 237 -23.54 -1.11 -8.91
C GLN A 237 -24.05 0.26 -8.44
N GLU A 238 -23.91 0.58 -7.15
CA GLU A 238 -24.32 1.88 -6.59
C GLU A 238 -23.58 3.06 -7.26
N LEU A 239 -22.29 2.88 -7.54
CA LEU A 239 -21.48 3.89 -8.22
C LEU A 239 -21.98 4.14 -9.65
N LYS A 240 -22.34 3.07 -10.37
CA LYS A 240 -22.93 3.17 -11.72
C LYS A 240 -24.29 3.87 -11.67
N GLU A 241 -25.14 3.54 -10.71
CA GLU A 241 -26.42 4.20 -10.51
C GLU A 241 -26.25 5.70 -10.22
N LYS A 242 -25.28 6.08 -9.37
CA LYS A 242 -24.92 7.50 -9.13
C LYS A 242 -24.47 8.22 -10.41
N GLU A 243 -23.67 7.57 -11.25
CA GLU A 243 -23.21 8.13 -12.52
C GLU A 243 -24.33 8.35 -13.53
N GLU A 244 -25.25 7.39 -13.63
CA GLU A 244 -26.43 7.50 -14.49
C GLU A 244 -27.34 8.63 -14.01
N ALA A 245 -27.60 8.72 -12.71
CA ALA A 245 -28.34 9.83 -12.11
C ALA A 245 -27.70 11.19 -12.42
N LEU A 246 -26.37 11.31 -12.30
CA LEU A 246 -25.65 12.54 -12.63
C LEU A 246 -25.77 12.91 -14.12
N LYS A 247 -25.60 11.94 -15.03
CA LYS A 247 -25.78 12.16 -16.48
C LYS A 247 -27.19 12.64 -16.83
N THR A 248 -28.21 12.05 -16.24
CA THR A 248 -29.60 12.47 -16.49
C THR A 248 -29.89 13.87 -15.95
N ARG A 249 -29.22 14.29 -14.87
CA ARG A 249 -29.32 15.65 -14.34
C ARG A 249 -28.66 16.66 -15.27
N SER A 250 -27.47 16.36 -15.79
CA SER A 250 -26.75 17.22 -16.74
C SER A 250 -27.45 17.37 -18.10
N GLN A 251 -28.34 16.45 -18.49
CA GLN A 251 -29.12 16.53 -19.73
C GLN A 251 -30.43 17.34 -19.60
N LYS A 252 -30.83 17.69 -18.38
CA LYS A 252 -32.08 18.42 -18.08
C LYS A 252 -31.87 19.91 -17.80
N VAL A 253 -30.61 20.34 -17.72
CA VAL A 253 -30.19 21.75 -17.63
C VAL A 253 -29.89 22.23 -19.05
#